data_AF-A0A5R9M6C5-F1
#
_entry.id   AF-A0A5R9M6C5-F1
#
_cell.length_a   1.000
_cell.length_b   1.000
_cell.length_c   1.000
_cell.angle_alpha   90.00
_cell.angle_beta   90.00
_cell.angle_gamma   90.00
#
_symmetry.space_group_name_H-M   'P 1'
#
loop_
_entity.id
_entity.type
_entity.pdbx_description
1 polymer ?
#
loop_
_entity_poly.entity_id
_entity_poly.type
_entity_poly.pdbx_seq_one_letter_code
_entity_poly.pdbx_strand_id
1 'polypeptide(L)'
;MSTTTVLPVVVIGAGPVGLAAAAQLLDRGLEPLVLEAGTGAGSAVREWGHVRLFSTWSEVVDPAAEKVLAPTGWLRPDGTTYPSGADWAEKYLQPLADALGDRVRYDARVTGVSRAGRDRVVDADRAEQPFTVHLTGSGGAEERITARAVIDASGTWSTPAPLGGDGLPALGERAAADRIAYRVPDLADPAVRARYAGRRTAVVGSGASAFTALAYLADLAKDAPGTHAVWILRRGLSGSTFGGGEADQLPARGALGLRAKAAVEAGHANAVTGFRTAAVERDGGRLVLVGEDGTRLEPVDEIIGLTGLRPDLSFVGELRLGLDERLQAPVALAPLIDPNVHSCGTVYPHGVKELSHPEAGAYLVGMKSYGRAPTFLAMTGYEQVRSIAASLAGDHESAERVELTLPETGVCGGAGLFDEAEAPTDGGGCCSAPATLQIGTAAPARTASGGC
;
A
#
# COMPACT_ATOMS: atom_id res chain seq x y z
N MET A 1 28.64 27.60 -27.56
CA MET A 1 27.32 26.93 -27.50
C MET A 1 27.27 26.19 -26.18
N SER A 2 26.57 26.75 -25.19
CA SER A 2 26.40 26.08 -23.89
C SER A 2 25.50 24.87 -24.14
N THR A 3 26.02 23.67 -23.98
CA THR A 3 25.19 22.47 -23.92
C THR A 3 24.28 22.63 -22.71
N THR A 4 23.01 22.98 -22.91
CA THR A 4 22.03 22.96 -21.84
C THR A 4 21.95 21.52 -21.35
N THR A 5 22.63 21.21 -20.24
CA THR A 5 22.58 19.88 -19.63
C THR A 5 21.13 19.63 -19.23
N VAL A 6 20.44 18.75 -19.96
CA VAL A 6 19.06 18.38 -19.65
C VAL A 6 19.09 17.63 -18.32
N LEU A 7 18.51 18.24 -17.28
CA LEU A 7 18.44 17.63 -15.95
C LEU A 7 17.47 16.42 -15.99
N PRO A 8 17.81 15.30 -15.33
CA PRO A 8 16.96 14.11 -15.33
C PRO A 8 15.70 14.30 -14.48
N VAL A 9 14.73 13.41 -14.69
CA VAL A 9 13.64 13.16 -13.73
C VAL A 9 14.12 12.07 -12.78
N VAL A 10 14.28 12.39 -11.49
CA VAL A 10 14.68 11.40 -10.50
C VAL A 10 13.47 10.58 -10.06
N VAL A 11 13.60 9.26 -10.09
CA VAL A 11 12.62 8.32 -9.55
C VAL A 11 13.23 7.62 -8.34
N ILE A 12 12.58 7.71 -7.19
CA ILE A 12 13.09 7.15 -5.94
C ILE A 12 12.45 5.78 -5.72
N GLY A 13 13.26 4.72 -5.81
CA GLY A 13 12.86 3.32 -5.70
C GLY A 13 12.73 2.59 -7.04
N ALA A 14 13.39 1.45 -7.18
CA ALA A 14 13.30 0.52 -8.30
C ALA A 14 12.30 -0.62 -8.03
N GLY A 15 11.18 -0.28 -7.40
CA GLY A 15 10.00 -1.16 -7.28
C GLY A 15 9.13 -1.14 -8.54
N PRO A 16 8.00 -1.87 -8.56
CA PRO A 16 7.12 -1.97 -9.73
C PRO A 16 6.71 -0.62 -10.32
N VAL A 17 6.25 0.29 -9.46
CA VAL A 17 5.77 1.62 -9.88
C VAL A 17 6.93 2.53 -10.32
N GLY A 18 8.09 2.44 -9.66
CA GLY A 18 9.26 3.25 -10.02
C GLY A 18 9.87 2.85 -11.37
N LEU A 19 9.98 1.55 -11.66
CA LEU A 19 10.45 1.08 -12.96
C LEU A 19 9.44 1.36 -14.07
N ALA A 20 8.14 1.25 -13.80
CA ALA A 20 7.10 1.69 -14.73
C ALA A 20 7.21 3.20 -15.01
N ALA A 21 7.47 4.03 -13.99
CA ALA A 21 7.69 5.47 -14.18
C ALA A 21 8.88 5.73 -15.12
N ALA A 22 10.00 5.03 -14.93
CA ALA A 22 11.17 5.16 -15.81
C ALA A 22 10.84 4.79 -17.26
N ALA A 23 10.11 3.70 -17.49
CA ALA A 23 9.67 3.30 -18.83
C ALA A 23 8.72 4.33 -19.47
N GLN A 24 7.75 4.84 -18.72
CA GLN A 24 6.79 5.86 -19.19
C GLN A 24 7.47 7.21 -19.51
N LEU A 25 8.50 7.58 -18.75
CA LEU A 25 9.33 8.76 -19.02
C LEU A 25 10.13 8.58 -20.31
N LEU A 26 10.76 7.43 -20.52
CA LEU A 26 11.51 7.12 -21.74
C LEU A 26 10.63 7.09 -22.99
N ASP A 27 9.44 6.49 -22.91
CA ASP A 27 8.45 6.46 -24.01
C ASP A 27 8.06 7.88 -24.46
N ARG A 28 8.29 8.88 -23.60
CA ARG A 28 8.02 10.31 -23.84
C ARG A 28 9.28 11.16 -24.03
N GLY A 29 10.44 10.54 -24.22
CA GLY A 29 11.70 11.25 -24.48
C GLY A 29 12.28 12.01 -23.28
N LEU A 30 11.85 11.69 -22.06
CA LEU A 30 12.41 12.24 -20.83
C LEU A 30 13.44 11.27 -20.25
N GLU A 31 14.59 11.79 -19.80
CA GLU A 31 15.67 10.99 -19.23
C GLU A 31 15.39 10.70 -17.74
N PRO A 32 15.13 9.43 -17.34
CA PRO A 32 14.93 9.07 -15.95
C PRO A 32 16.26 8.73 -15.26
N LEU A 33 16.31 8.95 -13.96
CA LEU A 33 17.34 8.41 -13.07
C LEU A 33 16.67 7.73 -11.87
N VAL A 34 16.64 6.40 -11.87
CA VAL A 34 16.10 5.59 -10.79
C VAL A 34 17.16 5.37 -9.72
N LEU A 35 16.82 5.66 -8.47
CA LEU A 35 17.72 5.52 -7.31
C LEU A 35 17.11 4.51 -6.34
N GLU A 36 17.76 3.36 -6.20
CA GLU A 36 17.32 2.24 -5.38
C GLU A 36 18.28 2.04 -4.21
N ALA A 37 17.72 1.94 -3.00
CA ALA A 37 18.51 1.77 -1.80
C ALA A 37 19.04 0.33 -1.61
N GLY A 38 18.34 -0.66 -2.18
CA GLY A 38 18.77 -2.06 -2.18
C GLY A 38 19.73 -2.40 -3.32
N THR A 39 20.18 -3.65 -3.32
CA THR A 39 21.21 -4.17 -4.24
C THR A 39 20.65 -4.60 -5.60
N GLY A 40 19.34 -4.47 -5.82
CA GLY A 40 18.68 -4.94 -7.04
C GLY A 40 17.24 -4.46 -7.17
N ALA A 41 16.66 -4.68 -8.36
CA ALA A 41 15.29 -4.29 -8.63
C ALA A 41 14.29 -5.08 -7.79
N GLY A 42 13.23 -4.40 -7.34
CA GLY A 42 12.20 -5.00 -6.52
C GLY A 42 12.71 -5.51 -5.17
N SER A 43 13.70 -4.86 -4.55
CA SER A 43 14.29 -5.30 -3.27
C SER A 43 13.21 -5.59 -2.20
N ALA A 44 12.24 -4.70 -2.01
CA ALA A 44 11.11 -4.94 -1.11
C ALA A 44 10.22 -6.12 -1.57
N VAL A 45 10.01 -6.28 -2.88
CA VAL A 45 9.22 -7.40 -3.45
C VAL A 45 9.87 -8.75 -3.13
N ARG A 46 11.20 -8.82 -3.19
CA ARG A 46 11.97 -10.02 -2.89
C ARG A 46 11.86 -10.45 -1.43
N GLU A 47 11.70 -9.52 -0.48
CA GLU A 47 11.49 -9.85 0.93
C GLU A 47 10.18 -10.60 1.20
N TRP A 48 9.15 -10.41 0.36
CA TRP A 48 7.92 -11.19 0.39
C TRP A 48 7.79 -12.11 -0.82
N GLY A 49 8.92 -12.53 -1.41
CA GLY A 49 8.96 -13.27 -2.67
C GLY A 49 8.15 -14.57 -2.66
N HIS A 50 8.01 -15.22 -1.50
CA HIS A 50 7.23 -16.43 -1.30
C HIS A 50 5.71 -16.23 -1.37
N VAL A 51 5.22 -14.98 -1.25
CA VAL A 51 3.79 -14.67 -1.27
C VAL A 51 3.28 -14.61 -2.71
N ARG A 52 2.17 -15.30 -2.97
CA ARG A 52 1.47 -15.26 -4.27
C ARG A 52 0.57 -14.03 -4.38
N LEU A 53 0.66 -13.33 -5.51
CA LEU A 53 -0.21 -12.18 -5.79
C LEU A 53 -1.64 -12.62 -6.09
N PHE A 54 -2.58 -11.71 -5.86
CA PHE A 54 -3.98 -11.84 -6.30
C PHE A 54 -4.21 -11.31 -7.71
N SER A 55 -3.19 -10.71 -8.32
CA SER A 55 -3.22 -10.14 -9.66
C SER A 55 -2.46 -11.04 -10.63
N THR A 56 -3.01 -11.20 -11.82
CA THR A 56 -2.44 -11.95 -12.93
C THR A 56 -1.27 -11.20 -13.58
N TRP A 57 -0.47 -11.90 -14.38
CA TRP A 57 0.59 -11.26 -15.17
C TRP A 57 0.11 -10.14 -16.08
N SER A 58 -1.13 -10.22 -16.62
CA SER A 58 -1.71 -9.11 -17.40
C SER A 58 -1.93 -7.82 -16.61
N GLU A 59 -2.08 -7.90 -15.29
CA GLU A 59 -2.37 -6.76 -14.41
C GLU A 59 -1.11 -6.19 -13.75
N VAL A 60 0.01 -6.92 -13.77
CA VAL A 60 1.25 -6.56 -13.08
C VAL A 60 2.41 -6.24 -14.01
N VAL A 61 2.17 -6.14 -15.32
CA VAL A 61 3.13 -5.68 -16.33
C VAL A 61 2.63 -4.36 -16.91
N ASP A 62 3.45 -3.31 -16.82
CA ASP A 62 3.13 -2.01 -17.42
C ASP A 62 3.31 -2.05 -18.95
N PRO A 63 2.39 -1.49 -19.75
CA PRO A 63 2.51 -1.50 -21.21
C PRO A 63 3.74 -0.76 -21.76
N ALA A 64 4.20 0.34 -21.14
CA ALA A 64 5.41 1.03 -21.58
C ALA A 64 6.68 0.22 -21.23
N ALA A 65 6.69 -0.43 -20.06
CA ALA A 65 7.74 -1.37 -19.70
C ALA A 65 7.83 -2.56 -20.67
N GLU A 66 6.71 -3.09 -21.13
CA GLU A 66 6.69 -4.15 -22.15
C GLU A 66 7.39 -3.71 -23.45
N LYS A 67 7.20 -2.45 -23.89
CA LYS A 67 7.92 -1.90 -25.05
C LYS A 67 9.44 -1.85 -24.85
N VAL A 68 9.89 -1.49 -23.64
CA VAL A 68 11.32 -1.48 -23.27
C VAL A 68 11.91 -2.89 -23.27
N LEU A 69 11.13 -3.88 -22.85
CA LEU A 69 11.53 -5.29 -22.77
C LEU A 69 11.51 -6.00 -24.14
N ALA A 70 10.58 -5.67 -25.02
CA ALA A 70 10.40 -6.33 -26.32
C ALA A 70 11.69 -6.53 -27.15
N PRO A 71 12.60 -5.55 -27.30
CA PRO A 71 13.84 -5.75 -28.09
C PRO A 71 14.89 -6.63 -27.40
N THR A 72 14.73 -6.98 -26.13
CA THR A 72 15.71 -7.77 -25.35
C THR A 72 15.56 -9.29 -25.54
N GLY A 73 14.51 -9.73 -26.23
CA GLY A 73 14.13 -11.15 -26.29
C GLY A 73 13.41 -11.65 -25.03
N TRP A 74 12.96 -10.73 -24.17
CA TRP A 74 12.18 -11.05 -22.97
C TRP A 74 10.92 -11.86 -23.33
N LEU A 75 10.74 -12.99 -22.65
CA LEU A 75 9.58 -13.85 -22.81
C LEU A 75 8.50 -13.44 -21.82
N ARG A 76 7.42 -12.85 -22.34
CA ARG A 76 6.26 -12.50 -21.53
C ARG A 76 5.65 -13.76 -20.90
N PRO A 77 5.49 -13.80 -19.56
CA PRO A 77 4.78 -14.88 -18.89
C PRO A 77 3.32 -14.98 -19.34
N ASP A 78 2.69 -16.15 -19.15
CA ASP A 78 1.26 -16.33 -19.43
C ASP A 78 0.43 -15.34 -18.61
N GLY A 79 -0.23 -14.42 -19.33
CA GLY A 79 -1.02 -13.33 -18.80
C GLY A 79 -2.12 -13.75 -17.82
N THR A 80 -2.59 -15.00 -17.90
CA THR A 80 -3.69 -15.53 -17.06
C THR A 80 -3.22 -16.11 -15.73
N THR A 81 -1.91 -16.28 -15.54
CA THR A 81 -1.35 -16.90 -14.34
C THR A 81 -0.97 -15.87 -13.28
N TYR A 82 -0.99 -16.27 -12.01
CA TYR A 82 -0.68 -15.42 -10.85
C TYR A 82 0.76 -15.65 -10.37
N PRO A 83 1.66 -14.65 -10.47
CA PRO A 83 3.02 -14.76 -9.99
C PRO A 83 3.12 -14.76 -8.46
N SER A 84 4.22 -15.32 -7.95
CA SER A 84 4.75 -14.96 -6.63
C SER A 84 5.51 -13.63 -6.68
N GLY A 85 5.81 -13.04 -5.52
CA GLY A 85 6.70 -11.88 -5.46
C GLY A 85 8.07 -12.18 -6.09
N ALA A 86 8.61 -13.39 -5.88
CA ALA A 86 9.87 -13.83 -6.47
C ALA A 86 9.75 -13.91 -8.00
N ASP A 87 8.68 -14.52 -8.52
CA ASP A 87 8.41 -14.55 -9.96
C ASP A 87 8.35 -13.14 -10.54
N TRP A 88 7.65 -12.22 -9.87
CA TRP A 88 7.51 -10.84 -10.34
C TRP A 88 8.85 -10.11 -10.39
N ALA A 89 9.67 -10.27 -9.35
CA ALA A 89 11.00 -9.68 -9.28
C ALA A 89 11.95 -10.26 -10.33
N GLU A 90 12.01 -11.58 -10.48
CA GLU A 90 12.97 -12.28 -11.34
C GLU A 90 12.59 -12.25 -12.81
N LYS A 91 11.30 -12.43 -13.14
CA LYS A 91 10.85 -12.57 -14.53
C LYS A 91 10.43 -11.23 -15.14
N TYR A 92 10.32 -10.15 -14.38
CA TYR A 92 9.89 -8.85 -14.91
C TYR A 92 10.69 -7.66 -14.36
N LEU A 93 10.74 -7.44 -13.04
CA LEU A 93 11.35 -6.22 -12.50
C LEU A 93 12.85 -6.14 -12.75
N GLN A 94 13.58 -7.24 -12.55
CA GLN A 94 15.01 -7.27 -12.82
C GLN A 94 15.31 -7.15 -14.32
N PRO A 95 14.70 -7.95 -15.22
CA PRO A 95 14.86 -7.76 -16.67
C PRO A 95 14.57 -6.33 -17.14
N LEU A 96 13.55 -5.67 -16.57
CA LEU A 96 13.21 -4.29 -16.91
C LEU A 96 14.30 -3.32 -16.46
N ALA A 97 14.81 -3.48 -15.24
CA ALA A 97 15.91 -2.65 -14.76
C ALA A 97 17.19 -2.87 -15.57
N ASP A 98 17.49 -4.11 -15.95
CA ASP A 98 18.64 -4.44 -16.80
C ASP A 98 18.51 -3.79 -18.19
N ALA A 99 17.29 -3.77 -18.76
CA ALA A 99 17.01 -3.10 -20.04
C ALA A 99 17.11 -1.57 -19.95
N LEU A 100 16.83 -0.99 -18.77
CA LEU A 100 17.01 0.45 -18.50
C LEU A 100 18.49 0.83 -18.31
N GLY A 101 19.35 -0.12 -17.95
CA GLY A 101 20.80 0.02 -17.86
C GLY A 101 21.24 1.04 -16.80
N ASP A 102 22.21 1.89 -17.17
CA ASP A 102 22.82 2.90 -16.28
C ASP A 102 21.84 3.94 -15.69
N ARG A 103 20.58 3.93 -16.14
CA ARG A 103 19.49 4.74 -15.58
C ARG A 103 19.02 4.25 -14.23
N VAL A 104 19.38 3.02 -13.83
CA VAL A 104 19.03 2.45 -12.52
C VAL A 104 20.30 2.33 -11.68
N ARG A 105 20.40 3.13 -10.61
CA ARG A 105 21.51 3.06 -9.66
C ARG A 105 21.04 2.35 -8.39
N TYR A 106 21.62 1.20 -8.14
CA TYR A 106 21.45 0.45 -6.89
C TYR A 106 22.36 0.99 -5.79
N ASP A 107 22.15 0.53 -4.56
CA ASP A 107 22.90 0.95 -3.37
C ASP A 107 22.95 2.47 -3.18
N ALA A 108 21.93 3.18 -3.67
CA ALA A 108 21.82 4.63 -3.69
C ALA A 108 20.61 5.06 -2.85
N ARG A 109 20.83 5.20 -1.53
CA ARG A 109 19.78 5.64 -0.61
C ARG A 109 19.58 7.14 -0.70
N VAL A 110 18.38 7.59 -1.07
CA VAL A 110 18.00 9.00 -0.95
C VAL A 110 17.83 9.36 0.52
N THR A 111 18.50 10.42 0.95
CA THR A 111 18.49 10.92 2.34
C THR A 111 17.92 12.33 2.46
N GLY A 112 17.73 13.03 1.35
CA GLY A 112 17.12 14.36 1.34
C GLY A 112 16.69 14.81 -0.05
N VAL A 113 15.57 15.51 -0.13
CA VAL A 113 15.11 16.20 -1.35
C VAL A 113 14.69 17.62 -0.99
N SER A 114 15.22 18.60 -1.73
CA SER A 114 14.84 20.02 -1.58
C SER A 114 15.00 20.77 -2.90
N ARG A 115 14.73 22.08 -2.91
CA ARG A 115 15.09 22.99 -4.01
C ARG A 115 16.51 23.47 -3.84
N ALA A 116 17.27 23.55 -4.93
CA ALA A 116 18.66 23.96 -4.89
C ALA A 116 18.80 25.37 -4.26
N GLY A 117 19.52 25.45 -3.12
CA GLY A 117 19.79 26.72 -2.44
C GLY A 117 18.55 27.43 -1.87
N ARG A 118 17.42 26.74 -1.73
CA ARG A 118 16.17 27.29 -1.19
C ARG A 118 15.61 26.27 -0.20
N ASP A 119 15.69 26.57 1.09
CA ASP A 119 15.01 25.76 2.10
C ASP A 119 13.48 25.94 2.01
N ARG A 120 12.73 25.13 2.76
CA ARG A 120 11.28 25.12 2.73
C ARG A 120 10.63 26.48 2.97
N VAL A 121 11.22 27.38 3.76
CA VAL A 121 10.61 28.67 4.13
C VAL A 121 10.90 29.78 3.11
N VAL A 122 11.90 29.64 2.25
CA VAL A 122 12.21 30.64 1.23
C VAL A 122 11.20 30.61 0.08
N ASP A 123 10.52 31.74 -0.15
CA ASP A 123 9.59 31.91 -1.27
C ASP A 123 10.27 32.36 -2.58
N ALA A 124 11.26 33.25 -2.47
CA ALA A 124 11.89 33.89 -3.63
C ALA A 124 12.51 32.87 -4.59
N ASP A 125 12.03 32.88 -5.83
CA ASP A 125 12.47 32.08 -6.98
C ASP A 125 12.50 30.55 -6.74
N ARG A 126 11.82 30.06 -5.68
CA ARG A 126 11.90 28.66 -5.25
C ARG A 126 11.43 27.70 -6.35
N ALA A 127 10.30 28.01 -6.97
CA ALA A 127 9.69 27.15 -7.99
C ALA A 127 10.54 27.04 -9.26
N GLU A 128 11.42 28.01 -9.51
CA GLU A 128 12.31 28.06 -10.68
C GLU A 128 13.60 27.26 -10.47
N GLN A 129 13.96 26.97 -9.22
CA GLN A 129 15.16 26.20 -8.92
C GLN A 129 14.97 24.70 -9.21
N PRO A 130 15.99 24.00 -9.73
CA PRO A 130 15.93 22.54 -9.83
C PRO A 130 15.87 21.90 -8.43
N PHE A 131 15.47 20.64 -8.39
CA PHE A 131 15.60 19.84 -7.18
C PHE A 131 17.07 19.50 -6.92
N THR A 132 17.44 19.47 -5.65
CA THR A 132 18.65 18.83 -5.15
C THR A 132 18.27 17.56 -4.41
N VAL A 133 18.90 16.44 -4.76
CA VAL A 133 18.68 15.13 -4.13
C VAL A 133 19.99 14.68 -3.49
N HIS A 134 19.96 14.40 -2.20
CA HIS A 134 21.09 13.87 -1.44
C HIS A 134 21.00 12.35 -1.37
N LEU A 135 22.13 11.70 -1.60
CA LEU A 135 22.27 10.25 -1.63
C LEU A 135 23.37 9.80 -0.68
N THR A 136 23.22 8.60 -0.16
CA THR A 136 24.29 7.87 0.52
C THR A 136 24.48 6.51 -0.15
N GLY A 137 25.71 6.24 -0.58
CA GLY A 137 26.12 4.97 -1.19
C GLY A 137 26.39 3.85 -0.16
N SER A 138 26.59 2.61 -0.62
CA SER A 138 26.90 1.44 0.23
C SER A 138 28.14 1.59 1.13
N GLY A 139 29.08 2.46 0.78
CA GLY A 139 30.27 2.79 1.58
C GLY A 139 30.12 4.00 2.50
N GLY A 140 28.92 4.58 2.62
CA GLY A 140 28.69 5.83 3.36
C GLY A 140 29.09 7.10 2.60
N ALA A 141 29.53 6.98 1.35
CA ALA A 141 29.84 8.12 0.50
C ALA A 141 28.58 8.95 0.24
N GLU A 142 28.66 10.25 0.47
CA GLU A 142 27.57 11.18 0.21
C GLU A 142 27.70 11.81 -1.17
N GLU A 143 26.60 11.85 -1.92
CA GLU A 143 26.51 12.45 -3.25
C GLU A 143 25.32 13.41 -3.30
N ARG A 144 25.45 14.46 -4.11
CA ARG A 144 24.34 15.36 -4.43
C ARG A 144 24.13 15.40 -5.93
N ILE A 145 22.89 15.21 -6.36
CA ILE A 145 22.48 15.33 -7.77
C ILE A 145 21.42 16.41 -7.94
N THR A 146 21.33 16.98 -9.14
CA THR A 146 20.29 17.95 -9.52
C THR A 146 19.28 17.32 -10.47
N ALA A 147 18.00 17.61 -10.28
CA ALA A 147 16.91 17.04 -11.07
C ALA A 147 15.88 18.10 -11.48
N ARG A 148 15.22 17.91 -12.62
CA ARG A 148 14.11 18.79 -13.05
C ARG A 148 12.78 18.45 -12.36
N ALA A 149 12.61 17.20 -11.95
CA ALA A 149 11.43 16.68 -11.26
C ALA A 149 11.82 15.46 -10.41
N VAL A 150 10.99 15.14 -9.42
CA VAL A 150 11.17 14.01 -8.51
C VAL A 150 9.87 13.22 -8.39
N ILE A 151 9.95 11.91 -8.63
CA ILE A 151 8.85 10.95 -8.43
C ILE A 151 9.27 10.02 -7.29
N ASP A 152 8.63 10.15 -6.12
CA ASP A 152 8.87 9.28 -4.97
C ASP A 152 7.99 8.03 -5.05
N ALA A 153 8.62 6.93 -5.47
CA ALA A 153 8.04 5.59 -5.57
C ALA A 153 8.60 4.63 -4.49
N SER A 154 9.11 5.16 -3.37
CA SER A 154 9.77 4.38 -2.31
C SER A 154 8.83 3.44 -1.55
N GLY A 155 7.52 3.59 -1.72
CA GLY A 155 6.50 2.75 -1.08
C GLY A 155 6.47 2.90 0.45
N THR A 156 5.91 1.90 1.14
CA THR A 156 5.70 1.94 2.60
C THR A 156 6.36 0.77 3.35
N TRP A 157 7.00 -0.15 2.61
CA TRP A 157 7.48 -1.43 3.12
C TRP A 157 8.43 -1.31 4.32
N SER A 158 9.34 -0.32 4.28
CA SER A 158 10.37 -0.12 5.30
C SER A 158 9.84 0.32 6.67
N THR A 159 8.58 0.74 6.76
CA THR A 159 8.02 1.38 7.97
C THR A 159 6.75 0.66 8.41
N PRO A 160 6.86 -0.48 9.13
CA PRO A 160 5.68 -1.16 9.66
C PRO A 160 4.93 -0.31 10.68
N ALA A 161 3.61 -0.46 10.72
CA ALA A 161 2.81 0.07 11.80
C ALA A 161 3.11 -0.72 13.10
N PRO A 162 3.11 -0.05 14.27
CA PRO A 162 3.36 -0.72 15.54
C PRO A 162 2.21 -1.64 15.97
N LEU A 163 2.42 -2.40 17.05
CA LEU A 163 1.37 -3.26 17.64
C LEU A 163 0.35 -2.46 18.47
N GLY A 164 0.74 -1.30 19.01
CA GLY A 164 -0.10 -0.52 19.92
C GLY A 164 -1.43 -0.09 19.32
N GLY A 165 -2.48 -0.18 20.13
CA GLY A 165 -3.87 0.11 19.74
C GLY A 165 -4.13 1.56 19.30
N ASP A 166 -3.29 2.48 19.77
CA ASP A 166 -3.30 3.93 19.53
C ASP A 166 -2.39 4.37 18.36
N GLY A 167 -1.72 3.42 17.70
CA GLY A 167 -0.80 3.70 16.61
C GLY A 167 0.62 4.09 17.05
N LEU A 168 0.97 3.91 18.32
CA LEU A 168 2.33 3.97 18.85
C LEU A 168 2.87 2.56 19.14
N PRO A 169 4.20 2.38 19.27
CA PRO A 169 4.74 1.13 19.80
C PRO A 169 4.19 0.84 21.19
N ALA A 170 3.65 -0.36 21.39
CA ALA A 170 3.22 -0.84 22.68
C ALA A 170 4.41 -0.85 23.66
N LEU A 171 4.13 -0.67 24.95
CA LEU A 171 5.17 -0.74 25.98
C LEU A 171 5.84 -2.12 25.92
N GLY A 172 7.17 -2.17 25.87
CA GLY A 172 7.93 -3.42 25.74
C GLY A 172 8.06 -3.99 24.31
N GLU A 173 7.32 -3.46 23.32
CA GLU A 173 7.39 -3.91 21.91
C GLU A 173 8.83 -3.88 21.36
N ARG A 174 9.53 -2.76 21.54
CA ARG A 174 10.93 -2.63 21.09
C ARG A 174 11.89 -3.56 21.83
N ALA A 175 11.64 -3.85 23.10
CA ALA A 175 12.48 -4.73 23.91
C ALA A 175 12.26 -6.23 23.59
N ALA A 176 11.16 -6.56 22.91
CA ALA A 176 10.81 -7.90 22.46
C ALA A 176 11.05 -8.12 20.96
N ALA A 177 11.80 -7.25 20.29
CA ALA A 177 12.02 -7.28 18.84
C ALA A 177 12.67 -8.59 18.33
N ASP A 178 13.39 -9.33 19.17
CA ASP A 178 13.92 -10.67 18.86
C ASP A 178 12.82 -11.72 18.64
N ARG A 179 11.61 -11.49 19.17
CA ARG A 179 10.44 -12.39 19.14
C ARG A 179 9.22 -11.79 18.41
N ILE A 180 9.40 -10.63 17.77
CA ILE A 180 8.35 -9.95 17.02
C ILE A 180 8.81 -9.81 15.57
N ALA A 181 7.99 -10.31 14.64
CA ALA A 181 8.17 -10.10 13.20
C ALA A 181 7.02 -9.25 12.65
N TYR A 182 7.29 -8.40 11.66
CA TYR A 182 6.26 -7.60 10.98
C TYR A 182 5.99 -8.06 9.54
N ARG A 183 6.25 -9.33 9.27
CA ARG A 183 6.24 -9.94 7.93
C ARG A 183 5.53 -11.28 7.97
N VAL A 184 4.89 -11.64 6.85
CA VAL A 184 4.39 -13.01 6.67
C VAL A 184 5.61 -13.96 6.67
N PRO A 185 5.59 -15.04 7.47
CA PRO A 185 6.73 -15.92 7.57
C PRO A 185 6.86 -16.82 6.34
N ASP A 186 8.07 -16.89 5.78
CA ASP A 186 8.40 -17.88 4.76
C ASP A 186 8.66 -19.24 5.42
N LEU A 187 7.63 -20.08 5.50
CA LEU A 187 7.76 -21.40 6.14
C LEU A 187 8.44 -22.46 5.25
N ALA A 188 8.86 -22.10 4.03
CA ALA A 188 9.72 -22.95 3.21
C ALA A 188 11.19 -22.84 3.65
N ASP A 189 11.60 -21.71 4.26
CA ASP A 189 12.90 -21.58 4.91
C ASP A 189 12.94 -22.45 6.19
N PRO A 190 13.86 -23.43 6.29
CA PRO A 190 13.95 -24.30 7.46
C PRO A 190 14.19 -23.55 8.79
N ALA A 191 14.94 -22.44 8.77
CA ALA A 191 15.21 -21.66 9.97
C ALA A 191 13.97 -20.90 10.44
N VAL A 192 13.22 -20.30 9.51
CA VAL A 192 11.94 -19.64 9.80
C VAL A 192 10.91 -20.67 10.24
N ARG A 193 10.83 -21.82 9.56
CA ARG A 193 9.95 -22.94 9.96
C ARG A 193 10.25 -23.39 11.39
N ALA A 194 11.51 -23.58 11.75
CA ALA A 194 11.92 -24.00 13.10
C ALA A 194 11.53 -23.00 14.20
N ARG A 195 11.42 -21.70 13.84
CA ARG A 195 10.96 -20.65 14.77
C ARG A 195 9.50 -20.81 15.17
N TYR A 196 8.64 -21.29 14.26
CA TYR A 196 7.18 -21.38 14.48
C TYR A 196 6.65 -22.80 14.70
N ALA A 197 7.40 -23.83 14.29
CA ALA A 197 6.98 -25.23 14.40
C ALA A 197 6.84 -25.67 15.87
N GLY A 198 5.67 -26.21 16.23
CA GLY A 198 5.35 -26.64 17.59
C GLY A 198 5.18 -25.48 18.58
N ARG A 199 5.00 -24.24 18.10
CA ARG A 199 4.93 -23.02 18.91
C ARG A 199 3.55 -22.37 18.91
N ARG A 200 3.28 -21.61 19.96
CA ARG A 200 2.10 -20.74 20.05
C ARG A 200 2.46 -19.35 19.56
N THR A 201 1.81 -18.88 18.49
CA THR A 201 2.16 -17.63 17.81
C THR A 201 0.98 -16.66 17.82
N ALA A 202 1.18 -15.44 18.31
CA ALA A 202 0.17 -14.39 18.16
C ALA A 202 0.26 -13.77 16.76
N VAL A 203 -0.86 -13.68 16.05
CA VAL A 203 -0.98 -12.98 14.77
C VAL A 203 -1.86 -11.76 14.97
N VAL A 204 -1.29 -10.57 14.91
CA VAL A 204 -1.99 -9.31 15.20
C VAL A 204 -2.34 -8.60 13.91
N GLY A 205 -3.64 -8.40 13.64
CA GLY A 205 -4.12 -7.71 12.44
C GLY A 205 -5.23 -8.47 11.71
N SER A 206 -5.91 -7.80 10.79
CA SER A 206 -7.12 -8.33 10.12
C SER A 206 -7.07 -8.21 8.59
N GLY A 207 -5.92 -7.85 8.01
CA GLY A 207 -5.76 -7.73 6.56
C GLY A 207 -5.38 -9.05 5.89
N ALA A 208 -5.26 -9.03 4.56
CA ALA A 208 -4.85 -10.20 3.77
C ALA A 208 -3.53 -10.83 4.23
N SER A 209 -2.58 -10.02 4.70
CA SER A 209 -1.33 -10.53 5.28
C SER A 209 -1.57 -11.42 6.51
N ALA A 210 -2.50 -11.04 7.39
CA ALA A 210 -2.84 -11.82 8.57
C ALA A 210 -3.49 -13.15 8.19
N PHE A 211 -4.41 -13.14 7.22
CA PHE A 211 -5.00 -14.38 6.69
C PHE A 211 -3.96 -15.32 6.06
N THR A 212 -2.97 -14.75 5.38
CA THR A 212 -1.86 -15.52 4.80
C THR A 212 -1.04 -16.20 5.89
N ALA A 213 -0.65 -15.45 6.94
CA ALA A 213 0.09 -16.01 8.07
C ALA A 213 -0.72 -17.09 8.80
N LEU A 214 -2.03 -16.88 9.01
CA LEU A 214 -2.90 -17.88 9.64
C LEU A 214 -3.00 -19.15 8.81
N ALA A 215 -3.18 -19.04 7.50
CA ALA A 215 -3.22 -20.19 6.60
C ALA A 215 -1.91 -20.97 6.61
N TYR A 216 -0.77 -20.28 6.59
CA TYR A 216 0.56 -20.89 6.64
C TYR A 216 0.82 -21.61 7.97
N LEU A 217 0.48 -21.00 9.10
CA LEU A 217 0.63 -21.63 10.42
C LEU A 217 -0.30 -22.84 10.58
N ALA A 218 -1.50 -22.79 10.01
CA ALA A 218 -2.43 -23.93 10.01
C ALA A 218 -1.92 -25.10 9.16
N ASP A 219 -1.30 -24.82 8.01
CA ASP A 219 -0.63 -25.86 7.22
C ASP A 219 0.56 -26.45 7.97
N LEU A 220 1.36 -25.62 8.65
CA LEU A 220 2.46 -26.08 9.50
C LEU A 220 1.99 -26.98 10.65
N ALA A 221 0.82 -26.68 11.23
CA ALA A 221 0.25 -27.47 12.33
C ALA A 221 -0.09 -28.91 11.95
N LYS A 222 -0.28 -29.21 10.65
CA LYS A 222 -0.50 -30.58 10.15
C LYS A 222 0.76 -31.44 10.27
N ASP A 223 1.93 -30.82 10.10
CA ASP A 223 3.23 -31.50 10.11
C ASP A 223 3.97 -31.38 11.46
N ALA A 224 3.67 -30.34 12.23
CA ALA A 224 4.33 -30.02 13.49
C ALA A 224 3.28 -29.85 14.61
N PRO A 225 2.91 -30.96 15.30
CA PRO A 225 1.96 -30.91 16.42
C PRO A 225 2.38 -29.88 17.48
N GLY A 226 1.41 -29.13 17.99
CA GLY A 226 1.64 -28.04 18.95
C GLY A 226 1.77 -26.65 18.32
N THR A 227 1.89 -26.56 16.99
CA THR A 227 1.79 -25.27 16.28
C THR A 227 0.37 -24.72 16.43
N HIS A 228 0.23 -23.51 16.97
CA HIS A 228 -1.08 -22.91 17.23
C HIS A 228 -1.04 -21.40 17.05
N ALA A 229 -2.01 -20.83 16.32
CA ALA A 229 -2.13 -19.39 16.16
C ALA A 229 -3.14 -18.77 17.13
N VAL A 230 -2.81 -17.62 17.70
CA VAL A 230 -3.73 -16.75 18.45
C VAL A 230 -3.96 -15.51 17.61
N TRP A 231 -5.12 -15.42 16.96
CA TRP A 231 -5.45 -14.33 16.08
C TRP A 231 -6.04 -13.15 16.86
N ILE A 232 -5.31 -12.03 16.91
CA ILE A 232 -5.65 -10.88 17.73
C ILE A 232 -6.24 -9.76 16.88
N LEU A 233 -7.44 -9.34 17.25
CA LEU A 233 -8.30 -8.41 16.52
C LEU A 233 -8.78 -7.28 17.43
N ARG A 234 -8.71 -6.05 16.92
CA ARG A 234 -9.26 -4.88 17.63
C ARG A 234 -10.79 -4.85 17.66
N ARG A 235 -11.45 -5.54 16.73
CA ARG A 235 -12.91 -5.55 16.55
C ARG A 235 -13.45 -6.97 16.70
N GLY A 236 -14.77 -7.08 16.89
CA GLY A 236 -15.49 -8.35 16.80
C GLY A 236 -15.38 -9.01 15.42
N LEU A 237 -15.68 -10.30 15.36
CA LEU A 237 -15.88 -10.99 14.09
C LEU A 237 -17.28 -10.64 13.55
N SER A 238 -17.36 -10.18 12.32
CA SER A 238 -18.58 -10.03 11.53
C SER A 238 -18.58 -11.00 10.33
N GLY A 239 -19.72 -11.12 9.62
CA GLY A 239 -19.83 -11.90 8.38
C GLY A 239 -18.84 -11.48 7.27
N SER A 240 -18.32 -10.26 7.32
CA SER A 240 -17.33 -9.71 6.38
C SER A 240 -15.88 -9.91 6.82
N THR A 241 -15.62 -10.48 8.01
CA THR A 241 -14.25 -10.59 8.56
C THR A 241 -13.32 -11.36 7.64
N PHE A 242 -13.80 -12.43 7.01
CA PHE A 242 -13.00 -13.26 6.11
C PHE A 242 -13.09 -12.80 4.64
N GLY A 243 -13.50 -11.55 4.38
CA GLY A 243 -13.72 -11.03 3.03
C GLY A 243 -15.03 -11.52 2.40
N GLY A 244 -15.12 -11.44 1.07
CA GLY A 244 -16.34 -11.81 0.33
C GLY A 244 -16.54 -13.33 0.15
N GLY A 245 -15.57 -14.17 0.54
CA GLY A 245 -15.62 -15.61 0.28
C GLY A 245 -15.77 -15.92 -1.21
N GLU A 246 -16.75 -16.74 -1.59
CA GLU A 246 -17.09 -17.01 -3.00
C GLU A 246 -17.66 -15.77 -3.72
N ALA A 247 -18.22 -14.81 -2.99
CA ALA A 247 -18.70 -13.53 -3.52
C ALA A 247 -17.57 -12.47 -3.56
N ASP A 248 -16.33 -12.84 -3.24
CA ASP A 248 -15.19 -11.95 -3.38
C ASP A 248 -14.88 -11.72 -4.86
N GLN A 249 -14.87 -10.46 -5.26
CA GLN A 249 -14.62 -10.07 -6.65
C GLN A 249 -13.15 -10.30 -7.09
N LEU A 250 -12.26 -10.71 -6.17
CA LEU A 250 -10.98 -11.34 -6.44
C LEU A 250 -11.00 -12.80 -5.93
N PRO A 251 -11.22 -13.80 -6.80
CA PRO A 251 -11.38 -15.20 -6.38
C PRO A 251 -10.22 -15.74 -5.52
N ALA A 252 -8.99 -15.38 -5.86
CA ALA A 252 -7.81 -15.80 -5.10
C ALA A 252 -7.77 -15.21 -3.67
N ARG A 253 -8.32 -14.01 -3.47
CA ARG A 253 -8.44 -13.37 -2.16
C ARG A 253 -9.59 -13.95 -1.36
N GLY A 254 -10.74 -14.21 -2.00
CA GLY A 254 -11.85 -14.94 -1.38
C GLY A 254 -11.40 -16.31 -0.87
N ALA A 255 -10.64 -17.04 -1.67
CA ALA A 255 -10.05 -18.33 -1.29
C ALA A 255 -9.11 -18.20 -0.07
N LEU A 256 -8.37 -17.10 0.05
CA LEU A 256 -7.51 -16.85 1.21
C LEU A 256 -8.33 -16.64 2.49
N GLY A 257 -9.41 -15.88 2.41
CA GLY A 257 -10.35 -15.70 3.53
C GLY A 257 -10.96 -17.02 4.00
N LEU A 258 -11.37 -17.87 3.06
CA LEU A 258 -11.88 -19.21 3.34
C LEU A 258 -10.83 -20.11 4.00
N ARG A 259 -9.57 -20.04 3.57
CA ARG A 259 -8.47 -20.80 4.22
C ARG A 259 -8.22 -20.34 5.65
N ALA A 260 -8.27 -19.04 5.92
CA ALA A 260 -8.16 -18.52 7.27
C ALA A 260 -9.33 -18.95 8.15
N LYS A 261 -10.56 -18.94 7.61
CA LYS A 261 -11.74 -19.47 8.31
C LYS A 261 -11.58 -20.96 8.64
N ALA A 262 -11.17 -21.77 7.68
CA ALA A 262 -10.94 -23.20 7.88
C ALA A 262 -9.85 -23.47 8.95
N ALA A 263 -8.82 -22.63 9.04
CA ALA A 263 -7.80 -22.73 10.09
C ALA A 263 -8.39 -22.54 11.50
N VAL A 264 -9.33 -21.61 11.65
CA VAL A 264 -10.05 -21.39 12.92
C VAL A 264 -10.98 -22.56 13.21
N GLU A 265 -11.79 -22.98 12.23
CA GLU A 265 -12.76 -24.07 12.39
C GLU A 265 -12.11 -25.43 12.70
N ALA A 266 -10.92 -25.68 12.14
CA ALA A 266 -10.12 -26.88 12.42
C ALA A 266 -9.37 -26.82 13.78
N GLY A 267 -9.50 -25.72 14.54
CA GLY A 267 -8.87 -25.56 15.86
C GLY A 267 -7.36 -25.25 15.82
N HIS A 268 -6.80 -24.95 14.65
CA HIS A 268 -5.39 -24.54 14.50
C HIS A 268 -5.17 -23.07 14.86
N ALA A 269 -6.24 -22.28 14.99
CA ALA A 269 -6.21 -20.89 15.38
C ALA A 269 -7.41 -20.54 16.27
N ASN A 270 -7.20 -19.68 17.27
CA ASN A 270 -8.28 -19.10 18.08
C ASN A 270 -8.30 -17.57 17.91
N ALA A 271 -9.49 -16.98 17.78
CA ALA A 271 -9.65 -15.54 17.69
C ALA A 271 -9.80 -14.89 19.08
N VAL A 272 -9.09 -13.78 19.29
CA VAL A 272 -9.22 -12.86 20.42
C VAL A 272 -9.65 -11.52 19.85
N THR A 273 -10.88 -11.10 20.16
CA THR A 273 -11.49 -9.88 19.61
C THR A 273 -11.58 -8.78 20.66
N GLY A 274 -11.84 -7.55 20.20
CA GLY A 274 -11.92 -6.39 21.09
C GLY A 274 -10.58 -6.04 21.77
N PHE A 275 -9.47 -6.59 21.27
CA PHE A 275 -8.17 -6.49 21.93
C PHE A 275 -7.32 -5.38 21.31
N ARG A 276 -7.00 -4.38 22.12
CA ARG A 276 -6.08 -3.28 21.76
C ARG A 276 -4.82 -3.41 22.59
N THR A 277 -3.71 -3.77 21.96
CA THR A 277 -2.44 -3.99 22.65
C THR A 277 -1.94 -2.69 23.28
N ALA A 278 -1.72 -2.69 24.59
CA ALA A 278 -1.09 -1.60 25.34
C ALA A 278 0.37 -1.95 25.69
N ALA A 279 0.65 -3.21 26.01
CA ALA A 279 1.99 -3.68 26.35
C ALA A 279 2.28 -5.09 25.83
N VAL A 280 3.57 -5.38 25.65
CA VAL A 280 4.15 -6.70 25.44
C VAL A 280 5.12 -6.94 26.59
N GLU A 281 4.76 -7.87 27.47
CA GLU A 281 5.57 -8.25 28.62
C GLU A 281 6.30 -9.58 28.36
N ARG A 282 7.45 -9.77 28.97
CA ARG A 282 8.14 -11.08 28.99
C ARG A 282 7.70 -11.89 30.21
N ASP A 283 7.35 -13.14 29.97
CA ASP A 283 7.10 -14.15 31.00
C ASP A 283 8.06 -15.33 30.77
N GLY A 284 9.21 -15.28 31.43
CA GLY A 284 10.32 -16.19 31.17
C GLY A 284 10.77 -16.13 29.71
N GLY A 285 10.66 -17.25 29.00
CA GLY A 285 11.00 -17.36 27.58
C GLY A 285 9.87 -17.00 26.60
N ARG A 286 8.71 -16.57 27.10
CA ARG A 286 7.49 -16.28 26.32
C ARG A 286 7.07 -14.82 26.48
N LEU A 287 6.08 -14.42 25.68
CA LEU A 287 5.53 -13.08 25.62
C LEU A 287 4.05 -13.07 26.02
N VAL A 288 3.63 -12.05 26.76
CA VAL A 288 2.24 -11.79 27.13
C VAL A 288 1.82 -10.46 26.53
N LEU A 289 0.77 -10.48 25.70
CA LEU A 289 0.13 -9.25 25.25
C LEU A 289 -0.87 -8.79 26.32
N VAL A 290 -0.81 -7.51 26.66
CA VAL A 290 -1.70 -6.85 27.61
C VAL A 290 -2.55 -5.83 26.87
N GLY A 291 -3.86 -5.90 27.07
CA GLY A 291 -4.85 -4.99 26.51
C GLY A 291 -4.92 -3.66 27.25
N GLU A 292 -5.44 -2.61 26.59
CA GLU A 292 -5.74 -1.32 27.21
C GLU A 292 -6.72 -1.42 28.39
N ASP A 293 -7.59 -2.44 28.38
CA ASP A 293 -8.54 -2.77 29.45
C ASP A 293 -7.90 -3.56 30.62
N GLY A 294 -6.60 -3.84 30.54
CA GLY A 294 -5.86 -4.68 31.50
C GLY A 294 -5.99 -6.18 31.26
N THR A 295 -6.70 -6.61 30.22
CA THR A 295 -6.81 -8.04 29.86
C THR A 295 -5.44 -8.58 29.48
N ARG A 296 -5.06 -9.72 30.08
CA ARG A 296 -3.78 -10.40 29.82
C ARG A 296 -4.05 -11.69 29.05
N LEU A 297 -3.37 -11.88 27.92
CA LEU A 297 -3.50 -13.11 27.14
C LEU A 297 -2.56 -14.20 27.66
N GLU A 298 -2.87 -15.45 27.31
CA GLU A 298 -1.97 -16.57 27.56
C GLU A 298 -0.61 -16.36 26.89
N PRO A 299 0.51 -16.77 27.53
CA PRO A 299 1.85 -16.58 26.96
C PRO A 299 2.03 -17.25 25.59
N VAL A 300 2.62 -16.52 24.65
CA VAL A 300 2.98 -16.97 23.30
C VAL A 300 4.51 -17.00 23.12
N ASP A 301 5.01 -17.85 22.22
CA ASP A 301 6.44 -17.93 21.91
C ASP A 301 6.89 -16.79 20.97
N GLU A 302 6.03 -16.43 20.02
CA GLU A 302 6.32 -15.48 18.94
C GLU A 302 5.12 -14.57 18.66
N ILE A 303 5.37 -13.36 18.15
CA ILE A 303 4.35 -12.43 17.68
C ILE A 303 4.63 -12.05 16.23
N ILE A 304 3.59 -12.07 15.40
CA ILE A 304 3.60 -11.57 14.03
C ILE A 304 2.66 -10.35 13.94
N GLY A 305 3.24 -9.15 13.86
CA GLY A 305 2.54 -7.88 13.73
C GLY A 305 2.25 -7.54 12.28
N LEU A 306 0.99 -7.68 11.85
CA LEU A 306 0.51 -7.41 10.50
C LEU A 306 -0.53 -6.30 10.52
N THR A 307 -0.16 -5.20 11.19
CA THR A 307 -1.01 -4.05 11.52
C THR A 307 -0.96 -2.93 10.48
N GLY A 308 -0.36 -3.19 9.31
CA GLY A 308 -0.21 -2.25 8.20
C GLY A 308 1.19 -1.65 8.10
N LEU A 309 1.35 -0.72 7.15
CA LEU A 309 2.61 -0.05 6.83
C LEU A 309 2.36 1.47 6.76
N ARG A 310 3.43 2.27 6.79
CA ARG A 310 3.36 3.74 6.76
C ARG A 310 4.34 4.34 5.74
N PRO A 311 4.05 5.51 5.15
CA PRO A 311 5.03 6.22 4.33
C PRO A 311 6.16 6.79 5.21
N ASP A 312 7.40 6.67 4.76
CA ASP A 312 8.51 7.45 5.33
C ASP A 312 8.62 8.82 4.64
N LEU A 313 8.34 9.89 5.37
CA LEU A 313 8.37 11.26 4.85
C LEU A 313 9.59 12.05 5.34
N SER A 314 10.50 11.42 6.09
CA SER A 314 11.60 12.10 6.76
C SER A 314 12.55 12.82 5.79
N PHE A 315 12.89 12.19 4.67
CA PHE A 315 13.81 12.72 3.67
C PHE A 315 13.18 13.76 2.72
N VAL A 316 11.86 13.93 2.74
CA VAL A 316 11.13 14.94 1.94
C VAL A 316 10.62 16.11 2.77
N GLY A 317 11.08 16.26 4.02
CA GLY A 317 10.63 17.29 4.95
C GLY A 317 10.81 18.73 4.46
N GLU A 318 11.76 18.96 3.55
CA GLU A 318 12.03 20.27 2.93
C GLU A 318 11.16 20.58 1.71
N LEU A 319 10.32 19.64 1.27
CA LEU A 319 9.35 19.85 0.18
C LEU A 319 8.04 20.42 0.71
N ARG A 320 7.41 21.30 -0.08
CA ARG A 320 6.06 21.83 0.20
C ARG A 320 4.98 20.85 -0.30
N LEU A 321 4.86 19.69 0.36
CA LEU A 321 3.86 18.68 0.03
C LEU A 321 2.50 19.00 0.68
N GLY A 322 1.43 18.89 -0.10
CA GLY A 322 0.05 18.93 0.40
C GLY A 322 -0.40 17.53 0.78
N LEU A 323 -0.37 17.20 2.07
CA LEU A 323 -0.74 15.88 2.59
C LEU A 323 -1.94 15.97 3.54
N ASP A 324 -2.87 15.03 3.41
CA ASP A 324 -3.99 14.85 4.35
C ASP A 324 -3.47 14.47 5.74
N GLU A 325 -4.06 15.08 6.77
CA GLU A 325 -3.61 14.94 8.16
C GLU A 325 -3.79 13.53 8.73
N ARG A 326 -4.75 12.75 8.21
CA ARG A 326 -5.10 11.42 8.71
C ARG A 326 -4.35 10.34 7.95
N LEU A 327 -4.43 10.37 6.62
CA LEU A 327 -3.89 9.34 5.75
C LEU A 327 -2.43 9.57 5.38
N GLN A 328 -1.95 10.81 5.43
CA GLN A 328 -0.64 11.20 4.89
C GLN A 328 -0.53 10.93 3.37
N ALA A 329 -1.66 10.98 2.67
CA ALA A 329 -1.80 10.89 1.22
C ALA A 329 -1.93 12.31 0.62
N PRO A 330 -1.71 12.53 -0.69
CA PRO A 330 -2.01 13.81 -1.34
C PRO A 330 -3.45 14.27 -1.05
N VAL A 331 -3.63 15.56 -0.73
CA VAL A 331 -4.93 16.10 -0.25
C VAL A 331 -6.07 15.82 -1.23
N ALA A 332 -5.82 15.97 -2.54
CA ALA A 332 -6.84 15.73 -3.56
C ALA A 332 -7.17 14.23 -3.72
N LEU A 333 -6.22 13.34 -3.43
CA LEU A 333 -6.42 11.90 -3.48
C LEU A 333 -7.14 11.36 -2.24
N ALA A 334 -6.84 11.90 -1.04
CA ALA A 334 -7.25 11.33 0.23
C ALA A 334 -8.77 11.01 0.35
N PRO A 335 -9.71 11.88 -0.09
CA PRO A 335 -11.13 11.57 -0.05
C PRO A 335 -11.53 10.38 -0.93
N LEU A 336 -10.80 10.11 -2.02
CA LEU A 336 -11.10 9.05 -2.99
C LEU A 336 -10.65 7.66 -2.53
N ILE A 337 -9.79 7.60 -1.53
CA ILE A 337 -9.15 6.36 -1.03
C ILE A 337 -9.37 6.14 0.47
N ASP A 338 -10.18 6.98 1.12
CA ASP A 338 -10.42 6.89 2.56
C ASP A 338 -11.04 5.51 2.89
N PRO A 339 -10.36 4.65 3.67
CA PRO A 339 -10.87 3.33 3.99
C PRO A 339 -12.17 3.35 4.82
N ASN A 340 -12.55 4.50 5.40
CA ASN A 340 -13.83 4.66 6.08
C ASN A 340 -15.02 4.71 5.11
N VAL A 341 -14.78 5.09 3.85
CA VAL A 341 -15.82 5.33 2.83
C VAL A 341 -15.67 4.37 1.65
N HIS A 342 -14.43 4.13 1.24
CA HIS A 342 -14.09 3.38 0.04
C HIS A 342 -13.54 1.99 0.37
N SER A 343 -13.88 1.05 -0.50
CA SER A 343 -13.23 -0.25 -0.60
C SER A 343 -12.37 -0.24 -1.87
N CYS A 344 -11.39 -1.13 -2.07
CA CYS A 344 -10.53 -1.00 -3.26
C CYS A 344 -11.32 -1.05 -4.58
N GLY A 345 -12.55 -1.58 -4.58
CA GLY A 345 -13.40 -1.64 -5.76
C GLY A 345 -14.16 -0.37 -6.09
N THR A 346 -14.14 0.62 -5.21
CA THR A 346 -14.81 1.92 -5.38
C THR A 346 -13.83 3.07 -5.56
N VAL A 347 -12.53 2.76 -5.66
CA VAL A 347 -11.48 3.74 -5.92
C VAL A 347 -11.35 3.97 -7.42
N TYR A 348 -11.60 5.20 -7.85
CA TYR A 348 -11.42 5.60 -9.23
C TYR A 348 -9.93 5.65 -9.60
N PRO A 349 -9.56 5.30 -10.84
CA PRO A 349 -8.23 5.59 -11.33
C PRO A 349 -7.96 7.10 -11.23
N HIS A 350 -6.73 7.46 -10.91
CA HIS A 350 -6.33 8.83 -10.64
C HIS A 350 -4.89 9.04 -11.10
N GLY A 351 -4.56 10.29 -11.37
CA GLY A 351 -3.32 10.66 -12.05
C GLY A 351 -2.72 11.94 -11.49
N VAL A 352 -2.07 12.69 -12.38
CA VAL A 352 -1.35 13.91 -12.03
C VAL A 352 -2.22 14.92 -11.29
N LYS A 353 -3.52 14.98 -11.58
CA LYS A 353 -4.45 15.93 -10.97
C LYS A 353 -4.56 15.71 -9.46
N GLU A 354 -4.77 14.47 -9.03
CA GLU A 354 -4.92 14.12 -7.61
C GLU A 354 -3.56 14.03 -6.89
N LEU A 355 -2.48 13.78 -7.64
CA LEU A 355 -1.13 13.59 -7.11
C LEU A 355 -0.25 14.85 -7.10
N SER A 356 -0.75 15.96 -7.64
CA SER A 356 -0.01 17.23 -7.64
C SER A 356 0.07 17.84 -6.24
N HIS A 357 1.21 18.46 -5.95
CA HIS A 357 1.48 19.14 -4.70
C HIS A 357 1.77 20.64 -4.94
N PRO A 358 1.72 21.49 -3.88
CA PRO A 358 2.20 22.86 -3.98
C PRO A 358 3.66 22.96 -4.47
N GLU A 359 4.50 21.98 -4.13
CA GLU A 359 5.84 21.83 -4.69
C GLU A 359 5.78 21.23 -6.11
N ALA A 360 5.74 22.09 -7.14
CA ALA A 360 5.60 21.67 -8.54
C ALA A 360 6.73 20.73 -9.00
N GLY A 361 6.38 19.64 -9.68
CA GLY A 361 7.35 18.65 -10.18
C GLY A 361 7.84 17.65 -9.13
N ALA A 362 7.31 17.68 -7.91
CA ALA A 362 7.45 16.61 -6.93
C ALA A 362 6.14 15.81 -6.83
N TYR A 363 6.23 14.48 -6.90
CA TYR A 363 5.07 13.58 -6.86
C TYR A 363 5.32 12.40 -5.91
N LEU A 364 4.31 12.03 -5.13
CA LEU A 364 4.28 10.73 -4.43
C LEU A 364 3.44 9.77 -5.26
N VAL A 365 3.96 8.56 -5.55
CA VAL A 365 3.26 7.57 -6.39
C VAL A 365 3.25 6.18 -5.76
N GLY A 366 2.43 5.29 -6.32
CA GLY A 366 2.27 3.92 -5.86
C GLY A 366 1.70 3.85 -4.45
N MET A 367 2.08 2.81 -3.70
CA MET A 367 1.65 2.65 -2.31
C MET A 367 2.05 3.83 -1.42
N LYS A 368 3.10 4.60 -1.77
CA LYS A 368 3.49 5.81 -1.03
C LYS A 368 2.39 6.87 -1.07
N SER A 369 1.73 7.06 -2.21
CA SER A 369 0.68 8.06 -2.38
C SER A 369 -0.60 7.70 -1.62
N TYR A 370 -0.80 6.44 -1.28
CA TYR A 370 -1.95 5.98 -0.49
C TYR A 370 -1.76 6.22 1.01
N GLY A 371 -0.54 6.54 1.44
CA GLY A 371 -0.20 6.78 2.84
C GLY A 371 -0.59 5.59 3.72
N ARG A 372 -1.69 5.72 4.46
CA ARG A 372 -2.22 4.69 5.36
C ARG A 372 -3.40 3.90 4.80
N ALA A 373 -3.91 4.25 3.62
CA ALA A 373 -4.99 3.53 2.98
C ALA A 373 -4.48 2.17 2.45
N PRO A 374 -5.19 1.05 2.71
CA PRO A 374 -4.70 -0.30 2.37
C PRO A 374 -5.07 -0.77 0.95
N THR A 375 -5.73 0.08 0.15
CA THR A 375 -6.52 -0.32 -1.03
C THR A 375 -5.78 -0.13 -2.36
N PHE A 376 -4.44 -0.15 -2.36
CA PHE A 376 -3.64 0.10 -3.55
C PHE A 376 -3.57 -1.10 -4.51
N LEU A 377 -3.64 -0.84 -5.81
CA LEU A 377 -3.46 -1.82 -6.89
C LEU A 377 -2.31 -1.41 -7.82
N ALA A 378 -1.56 -2.39 -8.33
CA ALA A 378 -0.42 -2.14 -9.23
C ALA A 378 -0.85 -1.37 -10.50
N MET A 379 -1.98 -1.76 -11.10
CA MET A 379 -2.56 -1.07 -12.27
C MET A 379 -2.84 0.41 -12.00
N THR A 380 -3.32 0.74 -10.81
CA THR A 380 -3.51 2.14 -10.41
C THR A 380 -2.18 2.88 -10.36
N GLY A 381 -1.12 2.26 -9.83
CA GLY A 381 0.22 2.82 -9.86
C GLY A 381 0.75 3.07 -11.28
N TYR A 382 0.46 2.18 -12.23
CA TYR A 382 0.85 2.34 -13.64
C TYR A 382 0.13 3.52 -14.29
N GLU A 383 -1.17 3.68 -14.00
CA GLU A 383 -1.94 4.83 -14.47
C GLU A 383 -1.42 6.15 -13.90
N GLN A 384 -1.08 6.18 -12.61
CA GLN A 384 -0.50 7.36 -11.96
C GLN A 384 0.77 7.83 -12.69
N VAL A 385 1.71 6.92 -12.94
CA VAL A 385 3.00 7.28 -13.53
C VAL A 385 2.91 7.56 -15.04
N ARG A 386 1.97 6.93 -15.76
CA ARG A 386 1.62 7.29 -17.14
C ARG A 386 1.16 8.75 -17.22
N SER A 387 0.18 9.12 -16.39
CA SER A 387 -0.39 10.47 -16.33
C SER A 387 0.66 11.52 -15.93
N ILE A 388 1.49 11.24 -14.92
CA ILE A 388 2.58 12.13 -14.50
C ILE A 388 3.64 12.30 -15.60
N ALA A 389 4.05 11.20 -16.27
CA ALA A 389 5.03 11.28 -17.36
C ALA A 389 4.50 12.13 -18.53
N ALA A 390 3.21 12.02 -18.87
CA ALA A 390 2.57 12.87 -19.88
C ALA A 390 2.62 14.35 -19.48
N SER A 391 2.27 14.66 -18.23
CA SER A 391 2.34 16.03 -17.71
C SER A 391 3.75 16.61 -17.76
N LEU A 392 4.76 15.84 -17.34
CA LEU A 392 6.17 16.26 -17.34
C LEU A 392 6.75 16.46 -18.75
N ALA A 393 6.13 15.83 -19.75
CA ALA A 393 6.45 16.00 -21.17
C ALA A 393 5.68 17.16 -21.83
N GLY A 394 4.75 17.80 -21.11
CA GLY A 394 3.91 18.88 -21.62
C GLY A 394 2.64 18.42 -22.36
N ASP A 395 2.35 17.12 -22.35
CA ASP A 395 1.11 16.56 -22.90
C ASP A 395 0.01 16.55 -21.83
N HIS A 396 -0.58 17.73 -21.62
CA HIS A 396 -1.63 17.92 -20.62
C HIS A 396 -2.91 17.14 -20.94
N GLU A 397 -3.23 16.96 -22.23
CA GLU A 397 -4.41 16.21 -22.64
C GLU A 397 -4.28 14.73 -22.26
N SER A 398 -3.16 14.08 -22.59
CA SER A 398 -2.92 12.69 -22.18
C SER A 398 -2.80 12.53 -20.67
N ALA A 399 -2.27 13.54 -19.98
CA ALA A 399 -2.16 13.52 -18.53
C ALA A 399 -3.52 13.54 -17.82
N GLU A 400 -4.51 14.26 -18.36
CA GLU A 400 -5.85 14.37 -17.77
C GLU A 400 -6.80 13.23 -18.16
N ARG A 401 -6.53 12.52 -19.26
CA ARG A 401 -7.30 11.32 -19.63
C ARG A 401 -6.98 10.18 -18.68
N VAL A 402 -8.00 9.54 -18.12
CA VAL A 402 -7.86 8.25 -17.45
C VAL A 402 -7.88 7.14 -18.50
N GLU A 403 -6.78 6.40 -18.63
CA GLU A 403 -6.67 5.32 -19.64
C GLU A 403 -6.80 3.91 -19.01
N LEU A 404 -6.81 3.82 -17.67
CA LEU A 404 -7.08 2.58 -16.95
C LEU A 404 -8.57 2.22 -16.98
N THR A 405 -8.88 1.09 -17.61
CA THR A 405 -10.19 0.45 -17.51
C THR A 405 -10.13 -0.63 -16.43
N LEU A 406 -10.78 -0.40 -15.30
CA LEU A 406 -11.01 -1.45 -14.31
C LEU A 406 -12.23 -2.29 -14.74
N PRO A 407 -12.23 -3.62 -14.52
CA PRO A 407 -13.42 -4.44 -14.72
C PRO A 407 -14.62 -3.87 -13.93
N GLU A 408 -15.83 -3.87 -14.51
CA GLU A 408 -17.05 -3.35 -13.87
C GLU A 408 -17.37 -3.99 -12.50
N THR A 409 -16.83 -5.19 -12.26
CA THR A 409 -16.78 -5.80 -10.93
C THR A 409 -15.72 -5.07 -10.08
N GLY A 410 -16.15 -3.99 -9.42
CA GLY A 410 -15.38 -3.22 -8.45
C GLY A 410 -14.37 -4.06 -7.67
N VAL A 411 -13.10 -3.90 -8.01
CA VAL A 411 -11.98 -4.68 -7.50
C VAL A 411 -11.72 -4.38 -6.03
N CYS A 412 -12.44 -5.05 -5.12
CA CYS A 412 -12.19 -5.26 -3.69
C CYS A 412 -13.24 -4.66 -2.72
N GLY A 413 -14.24 -5.44 -2.31
CA GLY A 413 -14.93 -5.23 -1.04
C GLY A 413 -14.09 -5.83 0.10
N GLY A 414 -13.78 -5.07 1.16
CA GLY A 414 -12.96 -5.59 2.26
C GLY A 414 -12.65 -4.62 3.40
N ALA A 415 -12.87 -3.32 3.23
CA ALA A 415 -12.96 -2.41 4.37
C ALA A 415 -14.41 -2.43 4.85
N GLY A 416 -14.69 -3.15 5.95
CA GLY A 416 -15.96 -2.98 6.65
C GLY A 416 -16.13 -1.51 7.00
N LEU A 417 -17.29 -0.95 6.68
CA LEU A 417 -17.68 0.42 7.00
C LEU A 417 -17.32 0.70 8.46
N PHE A 418 -16.62 1.81 8.68
CA PHE A 418 -16.17 2.20 10.00
C PHE A 418 -17.36 2.84 10.72
N ASP A 419 -17.73 2.26 11.87
CA ASP A 419 -18.82 2.67 12.77
C ASP A 419 -20.22 2.76 12.14
N GLU A 420 -20.83 1.60 11.92
CA GLU A 420 -22.27 1.45 12.17
C GLU A 420 -22.47 0.36 13.22
N ALA A 421 -23.01 0.74 14.37
CA ALA A 421 -23.55 -0.22 15.32
C ALA A 421 -24.74 -0.93 14.66
N GLU A 422 -24.69 -2.25 14.56
CA GLU A 422 -25.79 -3.07 14.06
C GLU A 422 -27.07 -2.75 14.85
N ALA A 423 -28.02 -2.08 14.20
CA ALA A 423 -29.39 -2.01 14.67
C ALA A 423 -30.05 -3.39 14.45
N PRO A 424 -30.91 -3.88 15.36
CA PRO A 424 -31.53 -5.19 15.21
C PRO A 424 -32.48 -5.18 14.00
N THR A 425 -32.21 -6.04 13.02
CA THR A 425 -33.15 -6.30 11.93
C THR A 425 -34.27 -7.21 12.44
N ASP A 426 -35.39 -6.61 12.83
CA ASP A 426 -36.67 -7.32 12.88
C ASP A 426 -37.25 -7.42 11.47
N GLY A 427 -37.65 -8.63 11.10
CA GLY A 427 -38.09 -8.99 9.76
C GLY A 427 -39.49 -8.47 9.38
N GLY A 428 -39.71 -8.36 8.08
CA GLY A 428 -41.04 -8.17 7.50
C GLY A 428 -41.00 -7.55 6.10
N GLY A 429 -40.82 -8.38 5.07
CA GLY A 429 -40.99 -7.93 3.69
C GLY A 429 -42.46 -7.68 3.34
N CYS A 430 -42.76 -6.62 2.60
CA CYS A 430 -43.78 -6.60 1.55
C CYS A 430 -43.66 -5.32 0.68
N CYS A 431 -43.90 -5.50 -0.62
CA CYS A 431 -43.74 -4.55 -1.71
C CYS A 431 -44.46 -3.20 -1.54
N SER A 432 -43.78 -2.09 -1.88
CA SER A 432 -44.40 -0.91 -2.54
C SER A 432 -43.34 -0.02 -3.20
N ALA A 433 -43.66 0.51 -4.38
CA ALA A 433 -42.79 1.32 -5.24
C ALA A 433 -42.47 2.70 -4.63
N PRO A 434 -41.30 3.30 -4.91
CA PRO A 434 -40.91 4.56 -4.29
C PRO A 434 -41.75 5.73 -4.82
N ALA A 435 -42.42 6.42 -3.91
CA ALA A 435 -43.10 7.68 -4.18
C ALA A 435 -42.06 8.80 -4.38
N THR A 436 -42.15 9.48 -5.52
CA THR A 436 -41.47 10.75 -5.82
C THR A 436 -41.88 11.83 -4.81
N LEU A 437 -40.93 12.32 -4.03
CA LEU A 437 -41.08 13.51 -3.19
C LEU A 437 -40.72 14.77 -4.01
N GLN A 438 -41.72 15.59 -4.34
CA GLN A 438 -41.51 16.98 -4.76
C GLN A 438 -41.53 17.89 -3.53
N ILE A 439 -40.47 18.69 -3.36
CA ILE A 439 -40.37 19.69 -2.31
C ILE A 439 -40.66 21.06 -2.91
N GLY A 440 -41.73 21.72 -2.44
CA GLY A 440 -41.86 23.18 -2.44
C GLY A 440 -42.95 23.78 -3.33
N THR A 441 -44.22 23.72 -2.90
CA THR A 441 -45.24 24.72 -3.30
C THR A 441 -45.73 25.46 -2.06
N ALA A 442 -45.45 26.76 -2.01
CA ALA A 442 -46.11 27.69 -1.09
C ALA A 442 -47.62 27.75 -1.42
N ALA A 443 -48.45 27.62 -0.39
CA ALA A 443 -49.90 27.80 -0.46
C ALA A 443 -50.27 29.28 -0.17
N PRO A 444 -51.52 29.73 -0.41
CA PRO A 444 -51.86 30.59 -1.53
C PRO A 444 -52.22 32.02 -1.12
N ALA A 445 -52.01 32.98 -2.02
CA ALA A 445 -52.58 34.32 -1.91
C ALA A 445 -54.03 34.31 -2.45
N ARG A 446 -55.00 34.62 -1.58
CA ARG A 446 -56.32 35.15 -1.99
C ARG A 446 -56.44 36.59 -1.50
N THR A 447 -56.85 37.43 -2.44
CA THR A 447 -57.01 38.88 -2.38
C THR A 447 -58.16 39.35 -1.48
N ALA A 448 -57.84 40.35 -0.66
CA ALA A 448 -58.54 41.60 -0.32
C ALA A 448 -60.08 41.65 -0.13
N SER A 449 -60.50 42.20 1.03
CA SER A 449 -61.45 43.32 1.10
C SER A 449 -61.55 43.93 2.52
N GLY A 450 -61.25 45.24 2.63
CA GLY A 450 -62.12 46.23 3.29
C GLY A 450 -62.03 46.45 4.81
N GLY A 451 -61.81 47.72 5.20
CA GLY A 451 -62.75 48.39 6.09
C GLY A 451 -62.19 49.05 7.36
N CYS A 452 -61.92 50.36 7.23
CA CYS A 452 -61.86 51.45 8.24
C CYS A 452 -60.73 51.48 9.26
#